data_AF-A0AAW1WB21-F1
#
_entry.id   AF-A0AAW1WB21-F1
#
_cell.length_a   1.000
_cell.length_b   1.000
_cell.length_c   1.000
_cell.angle_alpha   90.00
_cell.angle_beta   90.00
_cell.angle_gamma   90.00
#
_symmetry.space_group_name_H-M   'P 1'
#
loop_
_entity.id
_entity.type
_entity.pdbx_description
1 polymer ?
#
loop_
_entity_poly.entity_id
_entity_poly.type
_entity_poly.pdbx_seq_one_letter_code
_entity_poly.pdbx_strand_id
1 'polypeptide(L)'
;MIERGIEPNVVTYNVFLDGICRRASLHPEDRFERTIRNADKVFDEMSSRGIEPDVTSFSIVLHVYSRAHKPELSLDKLKQMRDRGICPTVATYTSVVKCLCSCGRLEDAEELLAEMARTGLKKKLDEESITFGSEFQNYHLKPYRR
;
A
#
# COMPACT_ATOMS: atom_id res chain seq x y z
N MET A 1 -11.40 -2.92 -24.99
CA MET A 1 -11.97 -1.84 -24.16
C MET A 1 -11.76 -0.49 -24.83
N ILE A 2 -10.52 -0.09 -25.10
CA ILE A 2 -10.20 1.17 -25.77
C ILE A 2 -10.76 1.23 -27.22
N GLU A 3 -10.63 0.16 -27.99
CA GLU A 3 -11.20 0.05 -29.36
C GLU A 3 -12.73 0.10 -29.40
N ARG A 4 -13.39 -0.07 -28.24
CA ARG A 4 -14.85 0.05 -28.10
C ARG A 4 -15.29 1.37 -27.45
N GLY A 5 -14.36 2.33 -27.27
CA GLY A 5 -14.64 3.63 -26.65
C GLY A 5 -14.90 3.59 -25.15
N ILE A 6 -14.56 2.49 -24.47
CA ILE A 6 -14.72 2.36 -23.01
C ILE A 6 -13.40 2.80 -22.36
N GLU A 7 -13.45 3.91 -21.63
CA GLU A 7 -12.30 4.44 -20.90
C GLU A 7 -11.93 3.52 -19.72
N PRO A 8 -10.65 3.09 -19.61
CA PRO A 8 -10.20 2.32 -18.46
C PRO A 8 -10.27 3.17 -17.20
N ASN A 9 -10.67 2.56 -16.09
CA ASN A 9 -10.66 3.18 -14.75
C ASN A 9 -9.70 2.44 -13.81
N VAL A 10 -9.56 2.90 -12.57
CA VAL A 10 -8.69 2.31 -11.54
C VAL A 10 -8.91 0.80 -11.40
N VAL A 11 -10.17 0.35 -11.40
CA VAL A 11 -10.51 -1.08 -11.29
C VAL A 11 -9.99 -1.88 -12.49
N THR A 12 -10.10 -1.34 -13.70
CA THR A 12 -9.61 -1.98 -14.92
C THR A 12 -8.09 -2.21 -14.84
N TYR A 13 -7.35 -1.20 -14.39
CA TYR A 13 -5.91 -1.30 -14.21
C TYR A 13 -5.52 -2.25 -13.07
N ASN A 14 -6.24 -2.24 -11.95
CA ASN A 14 -6.03 -3.17 -10.85
C ASN A 14 -6.21 -4.63 -11.30
N VAL A 15 -7.20 -4.92 -12.15
CA VAL A 15 -7.37 -6.26 -12.74
C VAL A 15 -6.20 -6.64 -13.64
N PHE A 16 -5.69 -5.70 -14.45
CA PHE A 16 -4.51 -5.93 -15.29
C PHE A 16 -3.26 -6.22 -14.44
N LEU A 17 -3.03 -5.43 -13.39
CA LEU A 17 -1.93 -5.62 -12.44
C LEU A 17 -2.03 -6.97 -11.73
N ASP A 18 -3.20 -7.36 -11.24
CA ASP A 18 -3.41 -8.67 -10.59
C ASP A 18 -3.14 -9.83 -11.57
N GLY A 19 -3.59 -9.70 -12.82
CA GLY A 19 -3.33 -10.66 -13.88
C GLY A 19 -1.83 -10.85 -14.17
N ILE A 20 -1.05 -9.77 -14.15
CA ILE A 20 0.41 -9.82 -14.29
C ILE A 20 1.03 -10.57 -13.11
N CYS A 21 0.59 -10.26 -11.88
CA CYS A 21 1.09 -10.89 -10.67
C CYS A 21 0.87 -12.42 -10.65
N ARG A 22 -0.33 -12.89 -11.01
CA ARG A 22 -0.65 -14.34 -11.04
C ARG A 22 0.24 -15.12 -12.00
N ARG A 23 0.58 -14.54 -13.16
CA ARG A 23 1.43 -15.17 -14.19
C ARG A 23 2.90 -15.33 -13.79
N ALA A 24 3.35 -14.59 -12.78
CA ALA A 24 4.71 -14.69 -12.25
C ALA A 24 4.97 -16.03 -11.53
N SER A 25 3.94 -16.71 -11.04
CA SER A 25 4.05 -17.90 -10.18
C SER A 25 4.55 -19.18 -10.87
N LEU A 26 4.84 -19.15 -12.18
CA LEU A 26 5.03 -20.39 -12.95
C LEU A 26 6.50 -20.74 -13.28
N HIS A 27 7.45 -19.80 -13.24
CA HIS A 27 8.85 -20.09 -13.59
C HIS A 27 9.86 -19.22 -12.82
N PRO A 28 11.03 -19.75 -12.41
CA PRO A 28 11.59 -19.39 -11.10
C PRO A 28 12.52 -18.17 -11.01
N GLU A 29 13.11 -17.64 -12.10
CA GLU A 29 14.12 -16.57 -11.94
C GLU A 29 14.01 -15.49 -13.05
N ASP A 30 14.08 -15.88 -14.33
CA ASP A 30 14.14 -14.91 -15.44
C ASP A 30 12.84 -14.13 -15.73
N ARG A 31 11.69 -14.58 -15.20
CA ARG A 31 10.38 -13.94 -15.45
C ARG A 31 10.00 -12.87 -14.46
N PHE A 32 10.62 -12.81 -13.27
CA PHE A 32 10.25 -11.79 -12.30
C PHE A 32 10.63 -10.40 -12.78
N GLU A 33 11.78 -10.24 -13.44
CA GLU A 33 12.20 -8.95 -14.03
C GLU A 33 11.21 -8.46 -15.10
N ARG A 34 10.73 -9.37 -15.97
CA ARG A 34 9.69 -9.03 -16.96
C ARG A 34 8.36 -8.69 -16.30
N THR A 35 8.03 -9.37 -15.21
CA THR A 35 6.79 -9.14 -14.45
C THR A 35 6.83 -7.77 -13.78
N ILE A 36 7.93 -7.44 -13.10
CA ILE A 36 8.20 -6.14 -12.49
C ILE A 36 8.05 -5.05 -13.56
N ARG A 37 8.81 -5.17 -14.66
CA ARG A 37 8.76 -4.19 -15.75
C ARG A 37 7.36 -4.00 -16.33
N ASN A 38 6.59 -5.07 -16.45
CA ASN A 38 5.21 -4.98 -16.94
C ASN A 38 4.28 -4.33 -15.90
N ALA A 39 4.43 -4.67 -14.62
CA ALA A 39 3.65 -4.06 -13.55
C ALA A 39 3.94 -2.55 -13.45
N ASP A 40 5.21 -2.17 -13.51
CA ASP A 40 5.64 -0.76 -13.49
C ASP A 40 5.10 0.01 -14.69
N LYS A 41 5.19 -0.57 -15.90
CA LYS A 41 4.60 0.03 -17.10
C LYS A 41 3.11 0.31 -16.95
N VAL A 42 2.35 -0.65 -16.43
CA VAL A 42 0.91 -0.49 -16.23
C VAL A 42 0.61 0.54 -15.14
N PHE A 43 1.44 0.59 -14.09
CA PHE A 43 1.33 1.55 -13.01
C PHE A 43 1.66 2.99 -13.46
N ASP A 44 2.69 3.16 -14.29
CA ASP A 44 3.06 4.44 -14.89
C ASP A 44 2.02 4.88 -15.93
N GLU A 45 1.47 3.93 -16.69
CA GLU A 45 0.39 4.20 -17.63
C GLU A 45 -0.85 4.77 -16.94
N MET A 46 -1.26 4.21 -15.79
CA MET A 46 -2.33 4.79 -14.95
C MET A 46 -2.08 6.27 -14.69
N SER A 47 -0.89 6.59 -14.17
CA SER A 47 -0.52 7.95 -13.80
C SER A 47 -0.51 8.88 -15.04
N SER A 48 0.03 8.41 -16.17
CA SER A 48 0.08 9.20 -17.42
C SER A 48 -1.30 9.52 -18.01
N ARG A 49 -2.29 8.67 -17.74
CA ARG A 49 -3.68 8.87 -18.16
C ARG A 49 -4.51 9.66 -17.15
N GLY A 50 -3.89 10.18 -16.10
CA GLY A 50 -4.56 10.93 -15.03
C GLY A 50 -5.40 10.05 -14.10
N ILE A 51 -5.18 8.75 -14.10
CA ILE A 51 -5.86 7.79 -13.22
C ILE A 51 -4.97 7.58 -12.00
N GLU A 52 -5.36 8.12 -10.86
CA GLU A 52 -4.59 7.99 -9.63
C GLU A 52 -4.58 6.54 -9.11
N PRO A 53 -3.40 5.93 -8.87
CA PRO A 53 -3.29 4.63 -8.26
C PRO A 53 -3.83 4.64 -6.82
N ASP A 54 -4.58 3.60 -6.47
CA ASP A 54 -5.16 3.44 -5.13
C ASP A 54 -4.33 2.48 -4.26
N VAL A 55 -4.79 2.27 -3.02
CA VAL A 55 -4.18 1.32 -2.08
C VAL A 55 -4.02 -0.08 -2.70
N THR A 56 -4.98 -0.50 -3.52
CA THR A 56 -4.97 -1.81 -4.18
C THR A 56 -3.91 -1.87 -5.27
N SER A 57 -3.77 -0.83 -6.11
CA SER A 57 -2.72 -0.73 -7.12
C SER A 57 -1.33 -0.88 -6.49
N PHE A 58 -1.07 -0.12 -5.42
CA PHE A 58 0.19 -0.19 -4.67
C PHE A 58 0.41 -1.56 -4.02
N SER A 59 -0.63 -2.13 -3.41
CA SER A 59 -0.56 -3.45 -2.77
C SER A 59 -0.18 -4.55 -3.75
N ILE A 60 -0.74 -4.53 -4.97
CA ILE A 60 -0.44 -5.52 -6.01
C ILE A 60 1.03 -5.41 -6.45
N VAL A 61 1.51 -4.19 -6.73
CA VAL A 61 2.90 -3.96 -7.16
C VAL A 61 3.90 -4.38 -6.07
N LEU A 62 3.63 -4.05 -4.81
CA LEU A 62 4.45 -4.47 -3.67
C LEU A 62 4.47 -5.99 -3.49
N HIS A 63 3.33 -6.66 -3.73
CA HIS A 63 3.29 -8.12 -3.71
C HIS A 63 4.19 -8.73 -4.80
N VAL A 64 4.22 -8.15 -6.01
CA VAL A 64 5.12 -8.57 -7.09
C VAL A 64 6.58 -8.42 -6.68
N TYR A 65 6.97 -7.27 -6.12
CA TYR A 65 8.35 -7.03 -5.68
C TYR A 65 8.79 -7.97 -4.55
N SER A 66 7.88 -8.24 -3.60
CA SER A 66 8.10 -9.17 -2.50
C SER A 66 8.41 -10.58 -3.01
N ARG A 67 7.68 -11.05 -4.03
CA ARG A 67 7.92 -12.36 -4.66
C ARG A 67 9.17 -12.42 -5.52
N ALA A 68 9.60 -11.26 -6.03
CA ALA A 68 10.81 -11.14 -6.83
C ALA A 68 12.07 -10.86 -6.00
N HIS A 69 11.96 -10.87 -4.66
CA HIS A 69 13.06 -10.59 -3.74
C HIS A 69 13.77 -9.26 -4.05
N LYS A 70 13.00 -8.20 -4.34
CA LYS A 70 13.52 -6.85 -4.61
C LYS A 70 13.20 -5.91 -3.43
N PRO A 71 14.06 -5.88 -2.38
CA PRO A 71 13.79 -5.09 -1.18
C PRO A 71 13.83 -3.59 -1.45
N GLU A 72 14.78 -3.10 -2.25
CA GLU A 72 14.89 -1.65 -2.56
C GLU A 72 13.63 -1.13 -3.27
N LEU A 73 13.16 -1.86 -4.30
CA LEU A 73 11.93 -1.49 -5.02
C LEU A 73 10.71 -1.48 -4.09
N SER A 74 10.67 -2.41 -3.13
CA SER A 74 9.59 -2.50 -2.15
C SER A 74 9.58 -1.29 -1.20
N LEU A 75 10.75 -0.87 -0.72
CA LEU A 75 10.89 0.30 0.14
C LEU A 75 10.57 1.60 -0.60
N ASP A 76 11.08 1.76 -1.81
CA ASP A 76 10.81 2.94 -2.65
C ASP A 76 9.33 3.09 -2.97
N LYS A 77 8.65 1.99 -3.30
CA LYS A 77 7.22 2.00 -3.59
C LYS A 77 6.37 2.28 -2.35
N LEU A 78 6.76 1.76 -1.18
CA LEU A 78 6.11 2.09 0.09
C LEU A 78 6.30 3.58 0.43
N LYS A 79 7.49 4.14 0.20
CA LYS A 79 7.74 5.58 0.35
C LYS A 79 6.87 6.39 -0.61
N GLN A 80 6.82 6.01 -1.89
CA GLN A 80 5.95 6.67 -2.88
C GLN A 80 4.48 6.66 -2.47
N MET A 81 3.99 5.56 -1.89
CA MET A 81 2.62 5.47 -1.37
C MET A 81 2.37 6.52 -0.27
N ARG A 82 3.31 6.65 0.68
CA ARG A 82 3.26 7.66 1.75
C ARG A 82 3.36 9.10 1.21
N ASP A 83 4.26 9.36 0.27
CA ASP A 83 4.46 10.68 -0.33
C ASP A 83 3.22 11.17 -1.09
N ARG A 84 2.44 10.24 -1.66
CA ARG A 84 1.13 10.54 -2.28
C ARG A 84 -0.01 10.68 -1.27
N GLY A 85 0.27 10.61 0.03
CA GLY A 85 -0.74 10.68 1.09
C GLY A 85 -1.59 9.42 1.23
N ILE A 86 -1.24 8.34 0.53
CA ILE A 86 -1.97 7.07 0.60
C ILE A 86 -1.45 6.29 1.80
N CYS A 87 -2.33 6.05 2.77
CA CYS A 87 -1.97 5.36 3.99
C CYS A 87 -1.69 3.86 3.74
N PRO A 88 -0.48 3.35 4.02
CA PRO A 88 -0.19 1.93 3.91
C PRO A 88 -1.11 1.11 4.83
N THR A 89 -1.53 -0.06 4.34
CA THR A 89 -2.34 -1.01 5.12
C THR A 89 -1.45 -2.06 5.78
N VAL A 90 -2.03 -2.84 6.70
CA VAL A 90 -1.35 -4.00 7.30
C VAL A 90 -0.78 -4.92 6.22
N ALA A 91 -1.57 -5.25 5.19
CA ALA A 91 -1.13 -6.11 4.09
C ALA A 91 0.07 -5.53 3.30
N THR A 92 0.11 -4.20 3.20
CA THR A 92 1.21 -3.47 2.53
C THR A 92 2.51 -3.65 3.31
N TYR A 93 2.48 -3.36 4.62
CA TYR A 93 3.63 -3.55 5.51
C TYR A 93 4.07 -5.02 5.56
N THR A 94 3.13 -5.96 5.71
CA THR A 94 3.44 -7.39 5.73
C THR A 94 4.18 -7.84 4.47
N SER A 95 3.81 -7.31 3.30
CA SER A 95 4.45 -7.67 2.02
C SER A 95 5.91 -7.18 1.96
N VAL A 96 6.17 -5.95 2.43
CA VAL A 96 7.52 -5.36 2.46
C VAL A 96 8.39 -6.05 3.51
N VAL A 97 7.87 -6.27 4.72
CA VAL A 97 8.56 -7.00 5.80
C VAL A 97 8.93 -8.41 5.32
N LYS A 98 8.00 -9.13 4.68
CA LYS A 98 8.28 -10.45 4.11
C LYS A 98 9.40 -10.41 3.07
N CYS A 99 9.42 -9.38 2.21
CA CYS A 99 10.50 -9.19 1.24
C CYS A 99 11.85 -9.00 1.95
N LEU A 100 11.93 -8.09 2.91
CA LEU A 100 13.15 -7.79 3.66
C LEU A 100 13.69 -9.02 4.39
N CYS A 101 12.82 -9.75 5.10
CA CYS A 101 13.20 -10.99 5.77
C CYS A 101 13.73 -12.04 4.79
N SER A 102 13.09 -12.19 3.62
CA SER A 102 13.54 -13.15 2.60
C SER A 102 14.89 -12.81 1.98
N CYS A 103 15.30 -11.53 2.05
CA CYS A 103 16.59 -11.04 1.58
C CYS A 103 17.64 -10.93 2.70
N GLY A 104 17.32 -11.37 3.93
CA GLY A 104 18.22 -11.30 5.09
C GLY A 104 18.33 -9.92 5.75
N ARG A 105 17.53 -8.94 5.32
CA ARG A 105 17.50 -7.57 5.87
C ARG A 105 16.59 -7.47 7.10
N LEU A 106 16.97 -8.18 8.17
CA LEU A 106 16.13 -8.30 9.38
C LEU A 106 16.03 -6.99 10.16
N GLU A 107 17.12 -6.23 10.27
CA GLU A 107 17.13 -4.93 10.97
C GLU A 107 16.11 -3.96 10.36
N ASP A 108 16.12 -3.81 9.03
CA ASP A 108 15.14 -2.98 8.32
C ASP A 108 13.70 -3.48 8.51
N ALA A 109 13.52 -4.81 8.58
CA ALA A 109 12.21 -5.40 8.79
C ALA A 109 11.66 -5.10 10.20
N GLU A 110 12.52 -5.13 11.23
CA GLU A 110 12.17 -4.76 12.59
C GLU A 110 11.85 -3.28 12.73
N GLU A 111 12.65 -2.40 12.10
CA GLU A 111 12.38 -0.96 12.06
C GLU A 111 11.01 -0.67 11.44
N LEU A 112 10.70 -1.34 10.33
CA LEU A 112 9.44 -1.17 9.62
C LEU A 112 8.23 -1.69 10.43
N LEU A 113 8.41 -2.80 11.17
CA LEU A 113 7.38 -3.28 12.10
C LEU A 113 7.16 -2.31 13.27
N ALA A 114 8.23 -1.72 13.80
CA ALA A 114 8.12 -0.71 14.85
C ALA A 114 7.42 0.56 14.34
N GLU A 115 7.67 0.96 13.08
CA GLU A 115 6.94 2.04 12.41
C GLU A 115 5.43 1.72 12.28
N MET A 116 5.10 0.51 11.83
CA MET A 116 3.72 0.03 11.72
C MET A 116 3.00 0.06 13.08
N ALA A 117 3.67 -0.36 14.16
CA ALA A 117 3.09 -0.30 15.51
C ALA A 117 2.81 1.15 15.94
N ARG A 118 3.74 2.08 15.70
CA ARG A 118 3.56 3.51 16.02
C ARG A 118 2.41 4.14 15.23
N THR A 119 2.31 3.84 13.94
CA THR A 119 1.24 4.37 13.08
C THR A 119 -0.13 3.77 13.42
N GLY A 120 -0.19 2.48 13.76
CA GLY A 120 -1.40 1.83 14.25
C GLY A 120 -1.88 2.37 15.60
N LEU A 121 -0.96 2.66 16.51
CA LEU A 121 -1.28 3.32 17.79
C LEU A 121 -1.83 4.74 17.59
N LYS A 122 -1.26 5.51 16.65
CA LYS A 122 -1.75 6.84 16.32
C LYS A 122 -3.20 6.83 15.83
N LYS A 123 -3.55 5.91 14.93
CA LYS A 123 -4.93 5.77 14.43
C LYS A 123 -5.95 5.48 15.55
N LYS A 124 -5.60 4.59 16.50
CA LYS A 124 -6.45 4.30 17.65
C LYS A 124 -6.66 5.52 18.57
N LEU A 125 -5.59 6.27 18.86
CA LEU A 125 -5.68 7.48 19.67
C LEU A 125 -6.52 8.58 19.00
N ASP A 126 -6.42 8.72 17.69
CA ASP A 126 -7.23 9.67 16.91
C ASP A 126 -8.72 9.27 16.93
N GLU A 127 -9.04 7.98 16.76
CA GLU A 127 -10.40 7.44 16.86
C GLU A 127 -11.00 7.59 18.28
N GLU A 128 -10.21 7.27 19.31
CA GLU A 128 -10.61 7.42 20.72
C GLU A 128 -10.83 8.89 21.08
N SER A 129 -9.98 9.81 20.60
CA SER A 129 -10.15 11.26 20.83
C SER A 129 -11.40 11.82 20.16
N ILE A 130 -11.73 11.39 18.94
CA ILE A 130 -12.96 11.79 18.24
C ILE A 130 -14.19 11.28 19.01
N THR A 131 -14.14 10.03 19.48
CA THR A 131 -15.23 9.41 20.24
C THR A 131 -15.47 10.17 21.55
N PHE A 132 -14.39 10.40 22.32
CA PHE A 132 -14.44 11.22 23.54
C PHE A 132 -15.05 12.59 23.25
N GLY A 133 -14.54 13.32 22.25
CA GLY A 133 -15.03 14.66 21.89
C GLY A 133 -16.54 14.70 21.58
N SER A 134 -17.06 13.68 20.89
CA SER A 134 -18.49 13.56 20.58
C SER A 134 -19.36 13.23 21.80
N GLU A 135 -18.85 12.43 22.75
CA GLU A 135 -19.55 12.07 23.98
C GLU A 135 -19.74 13.28 24.89
N PHE A 136 -18.73 14.17 24.98
CA PHE A 136 -18.79 15.35 25.85
C PHE A 136 -19.53 16.54 25.24
N GLN A 137 -19.84 16.54 23.93
CA GLN A 137 -20.65 17.60 23.30
C GLN A 137 -22.09 17.67 23.85
N ASN A 138 -22.64 16.56 24.36
CA ASN A 138 -23.98 16.51 24.96
C ASN A 138 -24.00 16.72 26.48
N TYR A 139 -22.83 16.83 27.13
CA TYR A 139 -22.77 17.12 28.55
C TYR A 139 -22.85 18.63 28.78
N HIS A 140 -24.00 19.09 29.29
CA HIS A 140 -24.10 20.42 29.88
C HIS A 140 -23.28 20.48 31.17
N LEU A 141 -22.02 20.87 31.04
CA LEU A 141 -21.15 21.23 32.16
C LEU A 141 -21.77 22.42 32.90
N LYS A 142 -22.53 22.15 33.96
CA LYS A 142 -22.97 23.20 34.88
C LYS A 142 -21.74 23.69 35.65
N PRO A 143 -21.45 25.01 35.64
CA PRO A 143 -20.30 25.54 36.36
C PRO A 143 -20.44 25.19 37.84
N TYR A 144 -19.42 24.51 38.37
CA TYR A 144 -19.33 24.14 39.77
C TYR A 144 -19.26 25.42 40.61
N ARG A 145 -20.33 25.76 41.34
CA ARG A 145 -20.34 26.90 42.26
C ARG A 145 -19.66 26.46 43.57
N ARG A 146 -18.58 27.17 43.93
CA ARG A 146 -17.90 27.06 45.24
C ARG A 146 -18.82 27.49 46.37
#